data_AF-A0AAW1UNF0-F1
#
_entry.id   AF-A0AAW1UNF0-F1
#
_cell.length_a   1.000
_cell.length_b   1.000
_cell.length_c   1.000
_cell.angle_alpha   90.00
_cell.angle_beta   90.00
_cell.angle_gamma   90.00
#
_symmetry.space_group_name_H-M   'P 1'
#
loop_
_entity.id
_entity.type
_entity.pdbx_description
1 polymer ?
#
loop_
_entity_poly.entity_id
_entity_poly.type
_entity_poly.pdbx_seq_one_letter_code
_entity_poly.pdbx_strand_id
1 'polypeptide(L)'
;MSDSSDDEPNPKRRRGVVNKKNYQRNIIRNARLKGLQDFGSTKRLLRKTDRIYTSNQYAELMLKASKCGRFTVYYLTSDDVLSFKKLWPKSYKRMANSESSGRNVPKKNKQKFEVSKYKQFLYNKETPGKLVASEYIGGVATSTFRLLKTANPPELPAEKAHPLGRVRINKKKTDDIKTLMEYTVGYEAFYETIIQWPTTDHQLPEHMPEAE
;
A
#
# COMPACT_ATOMS: atom_id res chain seq x y z
N MET A 1 -22.32 75.84 14.43
CA MET A 1 -21.12 75.23 15.02
C MET A 1 -21.14 73.76 14.66
N SER A 2 -20.06 73.33 14.02
CA SER A 2 -19.81 72.01 13.46
C SER A 2 -19.61 71.00 14.58
N ASP A 3 -20.21 69.82 14.49
CA ASP A 3 -19.66 68.64 15.15
C ASP A 3 -19.75 67.46 14.17
N SER A 4 -18.57 66.97 13.80
CA SER A 4 -18.33 65.97 12.77
C SER A 4 -17.85 64.72 13.49
N SER A 5 -18.74 63.75 13.70
CA SER A 5 -18.38 62.47 14.26
C SER A 5 -18.07 61.49 13.12
N ASP A 6 -16.78 61.28 12.88
CA ASP A 6 -16.22 60.25 12.01
C ASP A 6 -16.49 58.84 12.60
N ASP A 7 -17.38 58.08 11.97
CA ASP A 7 -17.56 56.64 12.21
C ASP A 7 -16.56 55.85 11.34
N GLU A 8 -15.40 55.53 11.90
CA GLU A 8 -14.45 54.57 11.31
C GLU A 8 -14.98 53.11 11.45
N PRO A 9 -15.07 52.32 10.36
CA PRO A 9 -15.52 50.94 10.43
C PRO A 9 -14.44 50.01 11.00
N ASN A 10 -14.65 49.57 12.24
CA ASN A 10 -13.85 48.58 12.96
C ASN A 10 -13.56 47.33 12.09
N PRO A 11 -12.28 46.98 11.81
CA PRO A 11 -11.95 45.85 10.95
C PRO A 11 -12.32 44.53 11.62
N LYS A 12 -13.22 43.77 10.98
CA LYS A 12 -13.64 42.42 11.38
C LYS A 12 -12.40 41.56 11.68
N ARG A 13 -12.11 41.36 12.97
CA ARG A 13 -11.09 40.42 13.46
C ARG A 13 -11.37 39.03 12.86
N ARG A 14 -10.55 38.62 11.88
CA ARG A 14 -10.53 37.23 11.40
C ARG A 14 -10.19 36.35 12.60
N ARG A 15 -11.18 35.60 13.10
CA ARG A 15 -11.00 34.65 14.22
C ARG A 15 -9.92 33.65 13.83
N GLY A 16 -8.71 33.87 14.35
CA GLY A 16 -7.62 32.92 14.23
C GLY A 16 -8.01 31.58 14.83
N VAL A 17 -7.52 30.49 14.25
CA VAL A 17 -7.74 29.14 14.76
C VAL A 17 -7.08 29.03 16.14
N VAL A 18 -7.90 29.14 17.20
CA VAL A 18 -7.48 29.23 18.62
C VAL A 18 -6.69 28.00 19.07
N ASN A 19 -6.84 26.87 18.38
CA ASN A 19 -6.09 25.66 18.72
C ASN A 19 -5.70 24.89 17.45
N LYS A 20 -4.55 25.27 16.89
CA LYS A 20 -3.99 24.73 15.64
C LYS A 20 -3.90 23.19 15.66
N LYS A 21 -3.58 22.60 16.82
CA LYS A 21 -3.51 21.13 17.01
C LYS A 21 -4.88 20.46 16.95
N ASN A 22 -5.89 21.03 17.61
CA ASN A 22 -7.25 20.48 17.54
C ASN A 22 -7.88 20.63 16.16
N TYR A 23 -7.60 21.75 15.47
CA TYR A 23 -8.03 21.95 14.09
C TYR A 23 -7.41 20.92 13.13
N GLN A 24 -6.09 20.68 13.24
CA GLN A 24 -5.40 19.63 12.47
C GLN A 24 -5.98 18.24 12.74
N ARG A 25 -6.20 17.87 14.01
CA ARG A 25 -6.83 16.57 14.37
C ARG A 25 -8.23 16.44 13.78
N ASN A 26 -9.04 17.50 13.82
CA ASN A 26 -10.39 17.49 13.28
C ASN A 26 -10.38 17.39 11.75
N ILE A 27 -9.44 18.06 11.07
CA ILE A 27 -9.24 17.88 9.62
C ILE A 27 -8.91 16.44 9.28
N ILE A 28 -7.95 15.82 10.00
CA ILE A 28 -7.54 14.43 9.77
C ILE A 28 -8.69 13.46 10.06
N ARG A 29 -9.40 13.65 11.18
CA ARG A 29 -10.56 12.84 11.55
C ARG A 29 -11.67 12.95 10.50
N ASN A 30 -12.00 14.17 10.08
CA ASN A 30 -13.03 14.40 9.06
C ASN A 30 -12.61 13.82 7.70
N ALA A 31 -11.35 13.96 7.30
CA ALA A 31 -10.81 13.34 6.09
C ALA A 31 -10.93 11.81 6.14
N ARG A 32 -10.61 11.19 7.30
CA ARG A 32 -10.70 9.74 7.50
C ARG A 32 -12.15 9.25 7.47
N LEU A 33 -13.07 9.95 8.12
CA LEU A 33 -14.51 9.63 8.10
C LEU A 33 -15.09 9.77 6.70
N LYS A 34 -14.69 10.82 5.97
CA LYS A 34 -15.12 11.06 4.59
C LYS A 34 -14.60 9.99 3.62
N GLY A 35 -13.34 9.58 3.76
CA GLY A 35 -12.77 8.49 2.96
C GLY A 35 -13.47 7.14 3.21
N LEU A 36 -13.88 6.84 4.45
CA LEU A 36 -14.66 5.64 4.77
C LEU A 36 -16.06 5.68 4.15
N GLN A 37 -16.71 6.85 4.15
CA GLN A 37 -18.04 7.05 3.55
C GLN A 37 -18.02 6.89 2.02
N ASP A 38 -16.98 7.42 1.37
CA ASP A 38 -16.80 7.30 -0.08
C ASP A 38 -16.57 5.82 -0.47
N PHE A 39 -15.73 5.08 0.27
CA PHE A 39 -15.55 3.64 0.07
C PHE A 39 -16.83 2.81 0.33
N GLY A 40 -17.63 3.21 1.32
CA GLY A 40 -18.92 2.58 1.61
C GLY A 40 -19.89 2.70 0.43
N SER A 41 -19.90 3.85 -0.23
CA SER A 41 -20.73 4.13 -1.42
C SER A 41 -20.33 3.25 -2.60
N THR A 42 -19.04 3.12 -2.87
CA THR A 42 -18.48 2.22 -3.88
C THR A 42 -18.84 0.76 -3.60
N LYS A 43 -18.63 0.28 -2.37
CA LYS A 43 -18.98 -1.11 -1.98
C LYS A 43 -20.47 -1.39 -2.16
N ARG A 44 -21.33 -0.43 -1.86
CA ARG A 44 -22.79 -0.56 -2.05
C ARG A 44 -23.17 -0.69 -3.52
N LEU A 45 -22.50 0.05 -4.40
CA LEU A 45 -22.71 -0.06 -5.85
C LEU A 45 -22.19 -1.40 -6.38
N LEU A 46 -20.99 -1.82 -5.98
CA LEU A 46 -20.41 -3.11 -6.35
C LEU A 46 -21.33 -4.28 -5.97
N ARG A 47 -21.90 -4.27 -4.75
CA ARG A 47 -22.84 -5.32 -4.30
C ARG A 47 -24.16 -5.37 -5.08
N LYS A 48 -24.57 -4.27 -5.71
CA LYS A 48 -25.77 -4.23 -6.57
C LYS A 48 -25.46 -4.68 -8.00
N THR A 49 -24.19 -4.72 -8.38
CA THR A 49 -23.77 -5.12 -9.70
C THR A 49 -23.58 -6.63 -9.66
N ASP A 50 -24.43 -7.37 -10.36
CA ASP A 50 -24.45 -8.83 -10.30
C ASP A 50 -23.14 -9.44 -10.88
N ARG A 51 -22.51 -8.74 -11.83
CA ARG A 51 -21.37 -9.25 -12.60
C ARG A 51 -20.34 -8.16 -12.87
N ILE A 52 -19.07 -8.44 -12.52
CA ILE A 52 -17.92 -7.58 -12.83
C ILE A 52 -16.77 -8.49 -13.25
N TYR A 53 -16.34 -8.37 -14.51
CA TYR A 53 -15.42 -9.31 -15.13
C TYR A 53 -14.03 -8.73 -15.36
N THR A 54 -13.90 -7.40 -15.44
CA THR A 54 -12.62 -6.74 -15.77
C THR A 54 -12.27 -5.63 -14.79
N SER A 55 -10.97 -5.37 -14.64
CA SER A 55 -10.47 -4.26 -13.81
C SER A 55 -10.99 -2.89 -14.29
N ASN A 56 -11.25 -2.76 -15.59
CA ASN A 56 -11.80 -1.53 -16.17
C ASN A 56 -13.22 -1.27 -15.69
N GLN A 57 -14.05 -2.30 -15.61
CA GLN A 57 -15.40 -2.19 -15.07
C GLN A 57 -15.38 -1.82 -13.58
N TYR A 58 -14.42 -2.35 -12.80
CA TYR A 58 -14.23 -1.92 -11.41
C TYR A 58 -13.91 -0.43 -11.33
N ALA A 59 -12.98 0.07 -12.13
CA ALA A 59 -12.61 1.48 -12.15
C ALA A 59 -13.79 2.38 -12.54
N GLU A 60 -14.56 1.99 -13.57
CA GLU A 60 -15.76 2.71 -13.96
C GLU A 60 -16.82 2.75 -12.86
N LEU A 61 -17.06 1.63 -12.17
CA LEU A 61 -18.01 1.57 -11.06
C LEU A 61 -17.55 2.44 -9.89
N MET A 62 -16.25 2.43 -9.60
CA MET A 62 -15.66 3.34 -8.61
C MET A 62 -15.89 4.80 -9.02
N LEU A 63 -15.61 5.17 -10.27
CA LEU A 63 -15.84 6.53 -10.77
C LEU A 63 -17.33 6.91 -10.74
N LYS A 64 -18.24 6.01 -11.14
CA LYS A 64 -19.71 6.21 -11.11
C LYS A 64 -20.23 6.37 -9.69
N ALA A 65 -19.67 5.66 -8.71
CA ALA A 65 -20.01 5.84 -7.30
C ALA A 65 -19.62 7.22 -6.77
N SER A 66 -18.62 7.86 -7.39
CA SER A 66 -18.15 9.19 -7.06
C SER A 66 -19.00 10.28 -7.72
N LYS A 67 -20.16 10.59 -7.13
CA LYS A 67 -21.08 11.65 -7.64
C LYS A 67 -20.47 13.07 -7.75
N CYS A 68 -19.25 13.30 -7.26
CA CYS A 68 -18.62 14.62 -7.21
C CYS A 68 -17.10 14.58 -7.49
N GLY A 69 -16.57 13.55 -8.17
CA GLY A 69 -15.12 13.47 -8.45
C GLY A 69 -14.26 13.47 -7.17
N ARG A 70 -14.77 12.88 -6.09
CA ARG A 70 -14.17 12.94 -4.74
C ARG A 70 -12.90 12.10 -4.62
N PHE A 71 -12.68 11.18 -5.55
CA PHE A 71 -11.51 10.31 -5.61
C PHE A 71 -11.21 9.99 -7.07
N THR A 72 -9.92 9.85 -7.36
CA THR A 72 -9.39 9.44 -8.66
C THR A 72 -9.01 7.97 -8.60
N VAL A 73 -9.30 7.25 -9.68
CA VAL A 73 -8.86 5.86 -9.85
C VAL A 73 -7.65 5.88 -10.75
N TYR A 74 -6.51 5.40 -10.25
CA TYR A 74 -5.29 5.25 -11.02
C TYR A 74 -5.07 3.77 -11.30
N TYR A 75 -4.78 3.45 -12.55
CA TYR A 75 -4.24 2.14 -12.90
C TYR A 75 -2.77 2.12 -12.54
N LEU A 76 -2.38 1.15 -11.72
CA LEU A 76 -0.99 0.92 -11.42
C LEU A 76 -0.32 0.31 -12.66
N THR A 77 0.69 1.00 -13.15
CA THR A 77 1.58 0.48 -14.19
C THR A 77 2.78 -0.21 -13.54
N SER A 78 3.53 -0.99 -14.32
CA SER A 78 4.77 -1.62 -13.84
C SER A 78 5.78 -0.60 -13.29
N ASP A 79 5.69 0.65 -13.74
CA ASP A 79 6.54 1.76 -13.30
C ASP A 79 6.22 2.25 -11.89
N ASP A 80 4.98 2.05 -11.43
CA ASP A 80 4.52 2.43 -10.09
C ASP A 80 4.88 1.38 -9.03
N VAL A 81 5.32 0.19 -9.47
CA VAL A 81 5.69 -0.91 -8.57
C VAL A 81 7.13 -0.70 -8.10
N LEU A 82 7.30 -0.39 -6.81
CA LEU A 82 8.59 -0.09 -6.20
C LEU A 82 9.24 -1.34 -5.56
N SER A 83 10.57 -1.42 -5.61
CA SER A 83 11.35 -2.54 -5.09
C SER A 83 11.49 -2.51 -3.58
N PHE A 84 10.60 -3.22 -2.90
CA PHE A 84 10.62 -3.26 -1.44
C PHE A 84 11.75 -4.15 -0.86
N LYS A 85 12.19 -5.17 -1.62
CA LYS A 85 13.20 -6.15 -1.16
C LYS A 85 14.55 -5.52 -0.81
N LYS A 86 14.98 -4.49 -1.55
CA LYS A 86 16.28 -3.84 -1.34
C LYS A 86 16.31 -2.96 -0.07
N LEU A 87 15.17 -2.38 0.29
CA LEU A 87 15.02 -1.55 1.49
C LEU A 87 14.95 -2.39 2.78
N TRP A 88 14.45 -3.63 2.66
CA TRP A 88 14.02 -4.46 3.78
C TRP A 88 15.12 -4.92 4.75
N PRO A 89 16.26 -5.50 4.32
CA PRO A 89 17.29 -5.87 5.29
C PRO A 89 18.06 -4.66 5.85
N LYS A 90 18.09 -3.54 5.12
CA LYS A 90 18.79 -2.31 5.56
C LYS A 90 18.06 -1.61 6.71
N SER A 91 16.73 -1.63 6.70
CA SER A 91 15.90 -0.83 7.61
C SER A 91 15.30 -1.64 8.77
N TYR A 92 15.30 -2.98 8.68
CA TYR A 92 14.63 -3.86 9.63
C TYR A 92 15.60 -4.85 10.24
N LYS A 93 15.49 -5.05 11.56
CA LYS A 93 16.29 -6.09 12.24
C LYS A 93 15.75 -7.46 11.83
N ARG A 94 16.59 -8.31 11.23
CA ARG A 94 16.26 -9.69 10.79
C ARG A 94 15.57 -10.53 11.86
N MET A 95 15.95 -10.33 13.12
CA MET A 95 15.17 -10.77 14.28
C MET A 95 14.57 -9.53 14.93
N ALA A 96 13.37 -9.16 14.50
CA ALA A 96 12.73 -8.00 15.05
C ALA A 96 12.24 -8.32 16.46
N ASN A 97 12.65 -7.47 17.38
CA ASN A 97 12.23 -7.52 18.76
C ASN A 97 10.71 -7.22 18.82
N SER A 98 9.86 -8.25 18.77
CA SER A 98 8.44 -8.09 19.12
C SER A 98 8.28 -8.00 20.64
N GLU A 99 7.04 -7.92 21.13
CA GLU A 99 6.72 -8.01 22.57
C GLU A 99 7.38 -9.23 23.25
N SER A 100 7.74 -10.26 22.46
CA SER A 100 8.50 -11.45 22.85
C SER A 100 10.02 -11.26 23.01
N SER A 101 10.55 -10.03 22.97
CA SER A 101 12.00 -9.78 22.92
C SER A 101 12.69 -9.48 24.25
N GLY A 102 11.97 -9.58 25.36
CA GLY A 102 12.52 -9.40 26.70
C GLY A 102 13.69 -10.35 26.97
N ARG A 103 14.61 -9.91 27.85
CA ARG A 103 15.77 -10.72 28.29
C ARG A 103 15.35 -12.07 28.89
N ASN A 104 14.10 -12.15 29.38
CA ASN A 104 13.49 -13.31 30.04
C ASN A 104 12.59 -14.15 29.12
N VAL A 105 12.53 -13.88 27.81
CA VAL A 105 11.70 -14.68 26.88
C VAL A 105 12.56 -15.79 26.25
N PRO A 106 12.17 -17.07 26.38
CA PRO A 106 12.87 -18.19 25.75
C PRO A 106 13.00 -18.00 24.24
N LYS A 107 14.12 -18.46 23.66
CA LYS A 107 14.43 -18.31 22.22
C LYS A 107 13.33 -18.87 21.31
N LYS A 108 12.65 -19.94 21.75
CA LYS A 108 11.51 -20.58 21.04
C LYS A 108 10.28 -19.68 20.92
N ASN A 109 10.10 -18.75 21.86
CA ASN A 109 8.95 -17.85 21.90
C ASN A 109 9.23 -16.52 21.18
N LYS A 110 10.46 -16.33 20.68
CA LYS A 110 10.86 -15.13 19.94
C LYS A 110 10.35 -15.23 18.51
N GLN A 111 9.42 -14.37 18.16
CA GLN A 111 8.84 -14.34 16.83
C GLN A 111 9.83 -13.74 15.82
N LYS A 112 10.15 -14.50 14.77
CA LYS A 112 10.93 -14.00 13.64
C LYS A 112 10.06 -13.12 12.75
N PHE A 113 10.70 -12.16 12.11
CA PHE A 113 10.03 -11.28 11.17
C PHE A 113 10.18 -11.79 9.74
N GLU A 114 9.08 -12.28 9.19
CA GLU A 114 9.04 -12.94 7.88
C GLU A 114 8.05 -12.22 6.97
N VAL A 115 8.55 -11.61 5.89
CA VAL A 115 7.68 -10.82 4.97
C VAL A 115 6.64 -11.69 4.29
N SER A 116 7.02 -12.93 3.96
CA SER A 116 6.15 -13.92 3.33
C SER A 116 4.92 -14.24 4.18
N LYS A 117 5.09 -14.20 5.51
CA LYS A 117 4.04 -14.54 6.48
C LYS A 117 2.98 -13.44 6.62
N TYR A 118 3.38 -12.17 6.55
CA TYR A 118 2.46 -11.05 6.75
C TYR A 118 1.98 -10.47 5.41
N LYS A 119 0.68 -10.21 5.31
CA LYS A 119 0.05 -9.62 4.11
C LYS A 119 -0.20 -8.13 4.24
N GLN A 120 -0.06 -7.57 5.45
CA GLN A 120 -0.22 -6.14 5.70
C GLN A 120 0.86 -5.61 6.63
N PHE A 121 1.41 -4.44 6.29
CA PHE A 121 2.36 -3.71 7.11
C PHE A 121 1.86 -2.28 7.29
N LEU A 122 1.76 -1.84 8.54
CA LEU A 122 1.29 -0.52 8.93
C LEU A 122 2.41 0.21 9.67
N TYR A 123 2.78 1.37 9.15
CA TYR A 123 3.70 2.29 9.79
C TYR A 123 2.93 3.53 10.25
N ASN A 124 3.08 3.90 11.52
CA ASN A 124 2.51 5.11 12.08
C ASN A 124 3.62 6.12 12.41
N LYS A 125 3.49 7.35 11.89
CA LYS A 125 4.40 8.48 12.17
C LYS A 125 4.42 8.88 13.64
N GLU A 126 3.33 8.62 14.38
CA GLU A 126 3.23 8.93 15.81
C GLU A 126 4.07 7.97 16.67
N THR A 127 4.35 6.75 16.18
CA THR A 127 5.17 5.75 16.87
C THR A 127 6.36 5.36 15.99
N PRO A 128 7.33 6.28 15.79
CA PRO A 128 8.48 6.02 14.94
C PRO A 128 9.29 4.84 15.47
N GLY A 129 9.87 4.05 14.56
CA GLY A 129 10.65 2.87 14.91
C GLY A 129 9.82 1.61 15.20
N LYS A 130 8.50 1.64 15.01
CA LYS A 130 7.61 0.46 15.11
C LYS A 130 6.86 0.22 13.80
N LEU A 131 6.75 -1.05 13.44
CA LEU A 131 5.94 -1.55 12.33
C LEU A 131 4.93 -2.54 12.88
N VAL A 132 3.65 -2.33 12.61
CA VAL A 132 2.61 -3.31 12.93
C VAL A 132 2.37 -4.16 11.69
N ALA A 133 2.53 -5.47 11.80
CA ALA A 133 2.28 -6.40 10.71
C ALA A 133 1.10 -7.32 11.03
N SER A 134 0.34 -7.71 10.02
CA SER A 134 -0.76 -8.66 10.14
C SER A 134 -0.69 -9.73 9.06
N GLU A 135 -1.05 -10.96 9.43
CA GLU A 135 -1.13 -12.10 8.51
C GLU A 135 -2.19 -11.89 7.44
N TYR A 136 -3.23 -11.09 7.72
CA TYR A 136 -4.31 -10.78 6.79
C TYR A 136 -4.53 -9.27 6.69
N ILE A 137 -5.05 -8.81 5.55
CA ILE A 137 -5.43 -7.41 5.38
C ILE A 137 -6.60 -7.10 6.31
N GLY A 138 -6.37 -6.23 7.30
CA GLY A 138 -7.36 -5.91 8.33
C GLY A 138 -7.50 -6.99 9.41
N GLY A 139 -6.53 -7.90 9.53
CA GLY A 139 -6.55 -8.95 10.55
C GLY A 139 -6.56 -8.41 11.98
N VAL A 140 -7.25 -9.12 12.87
CA VAL A 140 -7.33 -8.79 14.31
C VAL A 140 -6.01 -9.12 15.01
N ALA A 141 -5.39 -10.23 14.63
CA ALA A 141 -4.07 -10.60 15.10
C ALA A 141 -3.01 -9.72 14.42
N THR A 142 -2.25 -8.99 15.23
CA THR A 142 -1.15 -8.16 14.75
C THR A 142 0.10 -8.43 15.55
N SER A 143 1.24 -8.30 14.90
CA SER A 143 2.55 -8.45 15.52
C SER A 143 3.31 -7.14 15.33
N THR A 144 3.80 -6.58 16.43
CA THR A 144 4.56 -5.34 16.39
C THR A 144 6.05 -5.64 16.32
N PHE A 145 6.74 -5.04 15.37
CA PHE A 145 8.16 -5.20 15.13
C PHE A 145 8.88 -3.87 15.28
N ARG A 146 10.06 -3.88 15.90
CA ARG A 146 10.91 -2.69 16.00
C ARG A 146 11.83 -2.58 14.78
N LEU A 147 11.88 -1.40 14.19
CA LEU A 147 12.86 -1.02 13.16
C LEU A 147 14.25 -0.92 13.79
N LEU A 148 15.30 -1.03 12.96
CA LEU A 148 16.65 -0.63 13.40
C LEU A 148 16.60 0.83 13.85
N LYS A 149 17.33 1.18 14.93
CA LYS A 149 17.44 2.56 15.39
C LYS A 149 18.23 3.34 14.34
N THR A 150 17.54 3.89 13.35
CA THR A 150 18.06 4.90 12.45
C THR A 150 17.59 6.26 12.95
N ALA A 151 18.50 7.23 13.01
CA ALA A 151 18.15 8.60 13.43
C ALA A 151 17.06 9.22 12.53
N ASN A 152 17.01 8.76 11.28
CA ASN A 152 16.03 9.15 10.28
C ASN A 152 15.07 7.98 9.98
N PRO A 153 13.78 8.26 9.67
CA PRO A 153 12.86 7.24 9.19
C PRO A 153 13.41 6.59 7.90
N PRO A 154 13.10 5.30 7.65
CA PRO A 154 13.54 4.65 6.42
C PRO A 154 12.94 5.37 5.21
N GLU A 155 13.79 5.67 4.24
CA GLU A 155 13.36 6.26 2.98
C GLU A 155 12.43 5.31 2.24
N LEU A 156 11.40 5.86 1.59
CA LEU A 156 10.54 5.06 0.74
C LEU A 156 11.39 4.52 -0.43
N PRO A 157 11.14 3.28 -0.91
CA PRO A 157 11.91 2.74 -2.02
C PRO A 157 11.69 3.62 -3.25
N ALA A 158 12.75 4.26 -3.76
CA ALA A 158 12.67 5.04 -5.00
C ALA A 158 12.92 4.17 -6.25
N GLU A 159 13.54 3.01 -6.07
CA GLU A 159 13.86 2.11 -7.16
C GLU A 159 12.64 1.31 -7.62
N LYS A 160 12.43 1.25 -8.94
CA LYS A 160 11.40 0.39 -9.56
C LYS A 160 11.70 -1.08 -9.30
N ALA A 161 10.67 -1.87 -9.00
CA ALA A 161 10.75 -3.32 -8.86
C ALA A 161 11.12 -4.00 -10.18
N HIS A 162 10.64 -3.44 -11.28
CA HIS A 162 10.80 -3.97 -12.64
C HIS A 162 11.32 -2.86 -13.56
N PRO A 163 12.62 -2.54 -13.54
CA PRO A 163 13.17 -1.39 -14.28
C PRO A 163 13.02 -1.52 -15.80
N LEU A 164 12.93 -2.74 -16.33
CA LEU A 164 12.68 -3.01 -17.75
C LEU A 164 11.20 -3.32 -18.05
N GLY A 165 10.31 -3.19 -17.05
CA GLY A 165 8.89 -3.56 -17.17
C GLY A 165 8.62 -5.06 -17.34
N ARG A 166 9.66 -5.90 -17.43
CA ARG A 166 9.57 -7.36 -17.64
C ARG A 166 9.93 -8.11 -16.37
N VAL A 167 9.13 -9.12 -16.06
CA VAL A 167 9.38 -10.06 -14.97
C VAL A 167 10.06 -11.30 -15.53
N ARG A 168 11.01 -11.88 -14.81
CA ARG A 168 11.61 -13.15 -15.24
C ARG A 168 10.58 -14.27 -15.14
N ILE A 169 10.37 -15.00 -16.25
CA ILE A 169 9.41 -16.10 -16.32
C ILE A 169 10.17 -17.44 -16.21
N ASN A 170 9.59 -18.42 -15.54
CA ASN A 170 10.16 -19.77 -15.50
C ASN A 170 10.09 -20.40 -16.89
N LYS A 171 11.19 -21.01 -17.38
CA LYS A 171 11.26 -21.62 -18.71
C LYS A 171 10.08 -22.55 -19.00
N LYS A 172 9.71 -23.41 -18.06
CA LYS A 172 8.56 -24.33 -18.19
C LYS A 172 7.27 -23.60 -18.55
N LYS A 173 6.98 -22.48 -17.86
CA LYS A 173 5.78 -21.68 -18.12
C LYS A 173 5.80 -21.02 -19.50
N THR A 174 6.97 -20.56 -19.95
CA THR A 174 7.13 -20.03 -21.32
C THR A 174 6.93 -21.13 -22.38
N ASP A 175 7.39 -22.35 -22.12
CA ASP A 175 7.21 -23.47 -23.05
C ASP A 175 5.74 -23.93 -23.08
N ASP A 176 5.06 -23.95 -21.93
CA ASP A 176 3.61 -24.18 -21.85
C ASP A 176 2.80 -23.10 -22.61
N ILE A 177 3.24 -21.84 -22.58
CA ILE A 177 2.60 -20.78 -23.36
C ILE A 177 2.77 -21.02 -24.86
N LYS A 178 3.94 -21.51 -25.30
CA LYS A 178 4.17 -21.83 -26.72
C LYS A 178 3.26 -22.96 -27.20
N THR A 179 3.05 -24.01 -26.40
CA THR A 179 2.16 -25.11 -26.77
C THR A 179 0.70 -24.67 -26.82
N LEU A 180 0.31 -23.69 -26.01
CA LEU A 180 -1.04 -23.14 -25.99
C LEU A 180 -1.27 -22.03 -27.02
N MET A 181 -0.25 -21.59 -27.78
CA MET A 181 -0.40 -20.49 -28.74
C MET A 181 -1.47 -20.75 -29.80
N GLU A 182 -1.67 -22.01 -30.19
CA GLU A 182 -2.72 -22.43 -31.13
C GLU A 182 -4.13 -22.03 -30.66
N TYR A 183 -4.33 -21.85 -29.35
CA TYR A 183 -5.60 -21.46 -28.74
C TYR A 183 -5.71 -19.97 -28.43
N THR A 184 -4.70 -19.18 -28.76
CA THR A 184 -4.63 -17.74 -28.41
C THR A 184 -5.12 -16.80 -29.51
N VAL A 185 -6.02 -17.27 -30.37
CA VAL A 185 -6.52 -16.53 -31.53
C VAL A 185 -7.09 -15.17 -31.11
N GLY A 186 -6.57 -14.09 -31.71
CA GLY A 186 -6.92 -12.70 -31.42
C GLY A 186 -6.10 -12.03 -30.30
N TYR A 187 -5.19 -12.75 -29.65
CA TYR A 187 -4.28 -12.23 -28.61
C TYR A 187 -2.81 -12.59 -28.87
N GLU A 188 -2.47 -12.99 -30.09
CA GLU A 188 -1.16 -13.51 -30.48
C GLU A 188 -0.06 -12.51 -30.16
N ALA A 189 -0.26 -11.24 -30.54
CA ALA A 189 0.70 -10.17 -30.27
C ALA A 189 1.02 -10.01 -28.78
N PHE A 190 0.04 -10.24 -27.90
CA PHE A 190 0.27 -10.19 -26.46
C PHE A 190 1.14 -11.37 -26.00
N TYR A 191 0.81 -12.60 -26.40
CA TYR A 191 1.57 -13.78 -25.98
C TYR A 191 2.98 -13.83 -26.59
N GLU A 192 3.16 -13.34 -27.82
CA GLU A 192 4.47 -13.19 -28.46
C GLU A 192 5.37 -12.25 -27.64
N THR A 193 4.83 -11.13 -27.15
CA THR A 193 5.62 -10.22 -26.29
C THR A 193 6.06 -10.89 -25.00
N ILE A 194 5.23 -11.78 -24.43
CA ILE A 194 5.54 -12.52 -23.19
C ILE A 194 6.62 -13.58 -23.43
N ILE A 195 6.58 -14.28 -24.57
CA ILE A 195 7.60 -15.29 -24.92
C ILE A 195 9.00 -14.65 -25.03
N GLN A 196 9.08 -13.38 -25.44
CA GLN A 196 10.33 -12.62 -25.51
C GLN A 196 10.82 -12.10 -24.15
N TRP A 197 10.15 -12.40 -23.04
CA TRP A 197 10.61 -11.98 -21.72
C TRP A 197 11.81 -12.82 -21.25
N PRO A 198 12.71 -12.25 -20.43
CA PRO A 198 13.85 -12.98 -19.92
C PRO A 198 13.39 -14.19 -19.09
N THR A 199 13.93 -15.37 -19.37
CA THR A 199 13.58 -16.61 -18.65
C THR A 199 14.55 -16.93 -17.52
N THR A 200 14.17 -17.81 -16.61
CA THR A 200 15.03 -18.30 -15.53
C THR A 200 14.84 -19.82 -15.36
N ASP A 201 15.95 -20.55 -15.25
CA ASP A 201 15.98 -22.01 -15.03
C ASP A 201 15.60 -22.40 -13.59
N HIS A 202 15.77 -21.48 -12.66
CA HIS A 202 15.43 -21.71 -11.27
C HIS A 202 13.91 -21.68 -11.10
N GLN A 203 13.36 -22.79 -10.62
CA GLN A 203 12.15 -22.75 -9.81
C GLN A 203 12.41 -21.71 -8.71
N LEU A 204 11.70 -20.58 -8.72
CA LEU A 204 11.60 -19.76 -7.52
C LEU A 204 11.15 -20.73 -6.43
N PRO A 205 11.90 -20.89 -5.33
CA PRO A 205 11.53 -21.86 -4.32
C PRO A 205 10.18 -21.44 -3.76
N GLU A 206 9.13 -22.20 -4.10
CA GLU A 206 7.80 -22.03 -3.48
C GLU A 206 7.84 -22.39 -1.99
N HIS A 207 8.92 -23.02 -1.54
CA HIS A 207 9.30 -23.15 -0.14
C HIS A 207 10.80 -23.39 -0.09
N MET A 208 11.54 -22.64 0.72
CA MET A 208 12.86 -23.11 1.17
C MET A 208 12.62 -24.01 2.39
N PRO A 209 13.27 -25.18 2.50
CA PRO A 209 13.23 -25.98 3.71
C PRO A 209 13.92 -25.23 4.84
N GLU A 210 13.41 -25.43 6.06
CA GLU A 210 14.02 -24.95 7.29
C GLU A 210 15.44 -25.52 7.39
N ALA A 211 16.44 -24.64 7.30
CA ALA A 211 17.80 -24.99 7.69
C ALA A 211 17.91 -24.79 9.21
N GLU A 212 18.24 -25.87 9.90
CA GLU A 212 18.43 -26.01 11.35
C GLU A 212 19.40 -24.97 11.96
#